data_AF-A0ABC8LIM5-F1
#
_entry.id   AF-A0ABC8LIM5-F1
#
_cell.length_a   1.000
_cell.length_b   1.000
_cell.length_c   1.000
_cell.angle_alpha   90.00
_cell.angle_beta   90.00
_cell.angle_gamma   90.00
#
_symmetry.space_group_name_H-M   'P 1'
#
loop_
_entity.id
_entity.type
_entity.pdbx_description
1 polymer ?
#
loop_
_entity_poly.entity_id
_entity_poly.type
_entity_poly.pdbx_seq_one_letter_code
_entity_poly.pdbx_strand_id
1 'polypeptide(L)'
;MKGQLMEEKEETAKEAPQRGRFETMQHYRAMMYRDQTKAIEARHQEELNKVRIESKLEFLEECESIFFMYHKKKKIEFELVLAEAKLEDVQVPTIDWFKLGEPMMYD
;
A
#
# COMPACT_ATOMS: atom_id res chain seq x y z
N MET A 1 9.47 54.93 0.74
CA MET A 1 9.64 54.03 -0.42
C MET A 1 10.82 53.08 -0.30
N LYS A 2 12.07 53.50 -0.06
CA LYS A 2 13.21 52.56 0.06
C LYS A 2 13.13 51.58 1.25
N GLY A 3 12.52 51.96 2.38
CA GLY A 3 12.35 51.09 3.55
C GLY A 3 11.35 49.95 3.34
N GLN A 4 10.17 50.26 2.78
CA GLN A 4 9.13 49.27 2.46
C GLN A 4 9.61 48.20 1.46
N LEU A 5 10.40 48.60 0.46
CA LEU A 5 11.01 47.69 -0.52
C LEU A 5 12.12 46.78 0.07
N MET A 6 12.72 47.17 1.20
CA MET A 6 13.69 46.32 1.91
C MET A 6 12.98 45.32 2.82
N GLU A 7 11.92 45.74 3.52
CA GLU A 7 11.09 44.84 4.33
C GLU A 7 10.39 43.77 3.48
N GLU A 8 9.78 44.14 2.36
CA GLU A 8 9.16 43.18 1.42
C GLU A 8 10.16 42.15 0.89
N LYS A 9 11.41 42.57 0.63
CA LYS A 9 12.47 41.67 0.16
C LYS A 9 12.97 40.73 1.26
N GLU A 10 13.02 41.18 2.51
CA GLU A 10 13.37 40.33 3.65
C GLU A 10 12.26 39.33 3.99
N GLU A 11 10.99 39.71 3.89
CA GLU A 11 9.85 38.81 4.07
C GLU A 11 9.82 37.74 2.97
N THR A 12 9.92 38.12 1.70
CA THR A 12 9.99 37.16 0.58
C THR A 12 11.20 36.23 0.67
N ALA A 13 12.34 36.71 1.17
CA ALA A 13 13.54 35.87 1.37
C ALA A 13 13.35 34.82 2.48
N LYS A 14 12.53 35.10 3.51
CA LYS A 14 12.21 34.14 4.58
C LYS A 14 11.09 33.17 4.18
N GLU A 15 10.17 33.59 3.33
CA GLU A 15 9.06 32.77 2.83
C GLU A 15 9.49 31.73 1.79
N ALA A 16 10.44 32.07 0.91
CA ALA A 16 10.86 31.16 -0.16
C ALA A 16 11.40 29.80 0.35
N PRO A 17 12.26 29.74 1.39
CA PRO A 17 12.68 28.47 1.99
C PRO A 17 11.54 27.67 2.62
N GLN A 18 10.56 28.33 3.23
CA GLN A 18 9.40 27.67 3.83
C GLN A 18 8.50 27.07 2.76
N ARG A 19 8.24 27.82 1.69
CA ARG A 19 7.46 27.35 0.54
C ARG A 19 8.12 26.16 -0.14
N GLY A 20 9.43 26.21 -0.37
CA GLY A 20 10.18 25.08 -0.94
C GLY A 20 10.12 23.81 -0.08
N ARG A 21 10.18 23.94 1.26
CA ARG A 21 10.00 22.81 2.17
C ARG A 21 8.58 22.23 2.10
N PHE A 22 7.58 23.09 2.05
CA PHE A 22 6.18 22.68 1.94
C PHE A 22 5.90 21.94 0.62
N GLU A 23 6.36 22.49 -0.51
CA GLU A 23 6.22 21.86 -1.83
C GLU A 23 6.91 20.49 -1.87
N THR A 24 8.13 20.40 -1.34
CA THR A 24 8.87 19.12 -1.25
C THR A 24 8.11 18.08 -0.41
N MET A 25 7.54 18.51 0.72
CA MET A 25 6.74 17.64 1.58
C MET A 25 5.46 17.17 0.88
N GLN A 26 4.77 18.05 0.15
CA GLN A 26 3.60 17.68 -0.64
C GLN A 26 3.93 16.67 -1.74
N HIS A 27 5.04 16.86 -2.45
CA HIS A 27 5.50 15.93 -3.47
C HIS A 27 5.83 14.56 -2.89
N TYR A 28 6.58 14.52 -1.77
CA TYR A 28 6.90 13.27 -1.08
C TYR A 28 5.63 12.57 -0.60
N ARG A 29 4.69 13.30 -0.02
CA ARG A 29 3.39 12.78 0.41
C ARG A 29 2.62 12.15 -0.75
N ALA A 30 2.52 12.83 -1.88
CA ALA A 30 1.80 12.32 -3.05
C ALA A 30 2.43 11.03 -3.60
N MET A 31 3.77 10.94 -3.60
CA MET A 31 4.47 9.72 -3.98
C MET A 31 4.18 8.57 -3.01
N MET A 32 4.28 8.82 -1.70
CA MET A 32 4.01 7.80 -0.67
C MET A 32 2.57 7.27 -0.76
N TYR A 33 1.58 8.14 -0.92
CA TYR A 33 0.19 7.70 -1.12
C TYR A 33 0.04 6.84 -2.36
N ARG A 34 0.61 7.26 -3.49
CA ARG A 34 0.54 6.49 -4.73
C ARG A 34 1.14 5.10 -4.57
N ASP A 35 2.32 5.00 -3.97
CA ASP A 35 3.02 3.74 -3.79
C ASP A 35 2.30 2.84 -2.78
N GLN A 36 1.78 3.42 -1.70
CA GLN A 36 0.96 2.71 -0.74
C GLN A 36 -0.33 2.16 -1.36
N THR A 37 -1.07 2.99 -2.13
CA THR A 37 -2.29 2.55 -2.80
C THR A 37 -2.01 1.38 -3.76
N LYS A 38 -0.96 1.47 -4.57
CA LYS A 38 -0.57 0.37 -5.46
C LYS A 38 -0.22 -0.91 -4.70
N ALA A 39 0.49 -0.78 -3.58
CA ALA A 39 0.85 -1.94 -2.77
C ALA A 39 -0.38 -2.58 -2.10
N ILE A 40 -1.33 -1.76 -1.62
CA ILE A 40 -2.62 -2.22 -1.09
C ILE A 40 -3.42 -2.95 -2.17
N GLU A 41 -3.53 -2.38 -3.36
CA GLU A 41 -4.22 -3.00 -4.50
C GLU A 41 -3.57 -4.34 -4.88
N ALA A 42 -2.24 -4.39 -4.95
CA ALA A 42 -1.50 -5.63 -5.23
C ALA A 42 -1.75 -6.70 -4.15
N ARG A 43 -1.70 -6.31 -2.87
CA ARG A 43 -1.98 -7.22 -1.76
C ARG A 43 -3.41 -7.74 -1.81
N HIS A 44 -4.37 -6.85 -2.03
CA HIS A 44 -5.78 -7.21 -2.14
C HIS A 44 -6.02 -8.19 -3.30
N GLN A 45 -5.33 -8.01 -4.43
CA GLN A 45 -5.43 -8.94 -5.55
C GLN A 45 -4.93 -10.35 -5.21
N GLU A 46 -3.85 -10.46 -4.42
CA GLU A 46 -3.36 -11.76 -3.94
C GLU A 46 -4.27 -12.37 -2.85
N GLU A 47 -4.89 -11.55 -1.99
CA GLU A 47 -5.93 -12.01 -1.06
C GLU A 47 -7.13 -12.61 -1.81
N LEU A 48 -7.61 -11.94 -2.87
CA LEU A 48 -8.67 -12.46 -3.73
C LEU A 48 -8.27 -13.77 -4.42
N ASN A 49 -7.01 -13.89 -4.85
CA ASN A 49 -6.49 -15.13 -5.42
C ASN A 49 -6.51 -16.26 -4.40
N LYS A 50 -6.08 -16.00 -3.17
CA LYS A 50 -6.11 -16.95 -2.06
C LYS A 50 -7.52 -17.43 -1.79
N VAL A 51 -8.46 -16.51 -1.57
CA VAL A 51 -9.87 -16.82 -1.31
C VAL A 51 -10.46 -17.68 -2.44
N ARG A 52 -10.17 -17.34 -3.70
CA ARG A 52 -10.62 -18.14 -4.84
C ARG A 52 -10.08 -19.57 -4.82
N ILE A 53 -8.86 -19.79 -4.36
CA ILE A 53 -8.25 -21.13 -4.24
C ILE A 53 -8.86 -21.89 -3.06
N GLU A 54 -9.05 -21.23 -1.91
CA GLU A 54 -9.74 -21.79 -0.75
C GLU A 54 -11.16 -22.26 -1.11
N SER A 55 -11.95 -21.45 -1.83
CA SER A 55 -13.28 -21.85 -2.29
C SER A 55 -13.26 -23.06 -3.24
N LYS A 56 -12.21 -23.23 -4.05
CA LYS A 56 -12.06 -24.43 -4.89
C LYS A 56 -11.77 -25.66 -4.05
N LEU A 57 -10.99 -25.54 -2.97
CA LEU A 57 -10.72 -26.65 -2.06
C LEU A 57 -11.99 -27.05 -1.34
N GLU A 58 -12.72 -26.09 -0.77
CA GLU A 58 -14.00 -26.33 -0.09
C GLU A 58 -14.98 -27.08 -1.00
N PHE A 59 -15.16 -26.63 -2.24
CA PHE A 59 -16.01 -27.32 -3.22
C PHE A 59 -15.54 -28.76 -3.51
N LEU A 60 -14.23 -29.00 -3.57
CA LEU A 60 -13.71 -30.35 -3.78
C LEU A 60 -13.92 -31.26 -2.57
N GLU A 61 -13.88 -30.72 -1.35
CA GLU A 61 -14.16 -31.46 -0.12
C GLU A 61 -15.63 -31.86 -0.04
N GLU A 62 -16.54 -30.96 -0.41
CA GLU A 62 -17.96 -31.28 -0.56
C GLU A 62 -18.19 -32.42 -1.57
N CYS A 63 -17.46 -32.38 -2.70
CA CYS A 63 -17.56 -33.38 -3.75
C CYS A 63 -16.79 -34.68 -3.49
N GLU A 64 -15.91 -34.74 -2.49
CA GLU A 64 -15.03 -35.89 -2.21
C GLU A 64 -15.85 -37.14 -1.84
N SER A 65 -17.03 -36.93 -1.25
CA SER A 65 -18.01 -37.99 -0.98
C SER A 65 -18.61 -38.64 -2.24
N ILE A 66 -18.57 -37.95 -3.39
CA ILE A 66 -19.17 -38.38 -4.66
C ILE A 66 -18.09 -38.88 -5.62
N PHE A 67 -16.93 -38.22 -5.64
CA PHE A 67 -15.83 -38.52 -6.56
C PHE A 67 -14.49 -38.53 -5.82
N PHE A 68 -13.71 -39.61 -5.97
CA PHE A 68 -12.34 -39.65 -5.46
C PHE A 68 -11.43 -38.72 -6.29
N MET A 69 -11.15 -37.52 -5.78
CA MET A 69 -10.41 -36.46 -6.48
C MET A 69 -9.05 -36.11 -5.84
N TYR A 70 -8.40 -37.08 -5.19
CA TYR A 70 -7.16 -36.89 -4.43
C TYR A 70 -6.09 -36.05 -5.14
N HIS A 71 -5.71 -36.39 -6.38
CA HIS A 71 -4.67 -35.67 -7.11
C HIS A 71 -5.06 -34.21 -7.41
N LYS A 72 -6.34 -33.95 -7.66
CA LYS A 72 -6.84 -32.60 -7.95
C LYS A 72 -6.84 -31.76 -6.67
N LYS A 73 -7.25 -32.34 -5.54
CA LYS A 73 -7.17 -31.72 -4.22
C LYS A 73 -5.72 -31.35 -3.88
N LYS A 74 -4.80 -32.32 -3.96
CA LYS A 74 -3.36 -32.10 -3.72
C LYS A 74 -2.78 -30.98 -4.57
N LYS A 75 -3.13 -30.92 -5.86
CA LYS A 75 -2.66 -29.84 -6.74
C LYS A 75 -3.11 -28.47 -6.24
N ILE A 76 -4.37 -28.34 -5.83
CA ILE A 76 -4.91 -27.05 -5.38
C ILE A 76 -4.38 -26.68 -3.98
N GLU A 77 -4.09 -27.66 -3.11
CA GLU A 77 -3.37 -27.41 -1.85
C GLU A 77 -1.99 -26.80 -2.12
N PHE A 78 -1.25 -27.30 -3.12
CA PHE A 78 0.02 -26.68 -3.53
C PHE A 78 -0.18 -25.27 -4.11
N GLU A 79 -1.23 -25.06 -4.92
CA GLU A 79 -1.58 -23.72 -5.41
C GLU A 79 -1.88 -22.75 -4.25
N LEU A 80 -2.51 -23.23 -3.17
CA LEU A 80 -2.79 -22.43 -1.98
C LEU A 80 -1.50 -21.99 -1.28
N VAL A 81 -0.57 -22.93 -1.03
CA VAL A 81 0.73 -22.61 -0.43
C VAL A 81 1.49 -21.57 -1.25
N LEU A 82 1.44 -21.67 -2.58
CA LEU A 82 2.08 -20.69 -3.46
C LEU A 82 1.38 -19.32 -3.40
N ALA A 83 0.05 -19.29 -3.28
CA ALA A 83 -0.70 -18.04 -3.14
C ALA A 83 -0.42 -17.37 -1.78
N GLU A 84 -0.30 -18.14 -0.71
CA GLU A 84 0.09 -17.66 0.62
C GLU A 84 1.48 -17.03 0.61
N ALA A 85 2.46 -17.72 0.02
CA ALA A 85 3.81 -17.18 -0.11
C ALA A 85 3.83 -15.87 -0.92
N LYS A 86 3.08 -15.81 -2.04
CA LYS A 86 2.96 -14.58 -2.83
C LYS A 86 2.33 -13.44 -2.04
N LEU A 87 1.29 -13.72 -1.26
CA LEU A 87 0.64 -12.72 -0.43
C LEU A 87 1.59 -12.18 0.64
N GLU A 88 2.39 -13.06 1.26
CA GLU A 88 3.40 -12.69 2.25
C GLU A 88 4.54 -11.84 1.64
N ASP A 89 4.90 -12.09 0.38
CA ASP A 89 5.88 -11.30 -0.36
C ASP A 89 5.39 -9.87 -0.71
N VAL A 90 4.08 -9.59 -0.66
CA VAL A 90 3.56 -8.24 -0.94
C VAL A 90 3.77 -7.32 0.26
N GLN A 91 4.85 -6.53 0.21
CA GLN A 91 5.11 -5.49 1.19
C GLN A 91 4.24 -4.25 0.94
N VAL A 92 3.43 -3.88 1.92
CA VAL A 92 2.70 -2.61 1.95
C VAL A 92 3.51 -1.61 2.77
N PRO A 93 4.03 -0.53 2.17
CA PRO A 93 4.79 0.48 2.90
C PRO A 93 3.94 1.12 4.00
N THR A 94 4.48 1.18 5.22
CA THR A 94 3.91 1.97 6.31
C THR A 94 4.32 3.42 6.13
N ILE A 95 3.32 4.32 6.08
CA ILE A 95 3.60 5.75 6.03
C ILE A 95 4.02 6.23 7.42
N ASP A 96 5.18 6.88 7.49
CA ASP A 96 5.66 7.57 8.68
C ASP A 96 5.02 8.97 8.76
N TRP A 97 3.85 9.04 9.40
CA TRP A 97 3.07 10.26 9.57
C TRP A 97 3.80 11.34 10.38
N PHE A 98 4.72 10.94 11.28
CA PHE A 98 5.54 11.88 12.05
C PHE A 98 6.54 12.62 11.14
N LYS A 99 7.18 11.91 10.20
CA LYS A 99 8.06 12.55 9.20
C LYS A 99 7.33 13.50 8.26
N LEU A 100 6.02 13.30 8.07
CA LEU A 100 5.16 14.17 7.26
C LEU A 100 4.58 15.36 8.04
N GLY A 101 4.88 15.50 9.33
CA GLY A 101 4.30 16.54 10.18
C GLY A 101 2.81 16.35 10.46
N GLU A 102 2.29 15.13 10.26
CA GLU A 102 0.86 14.80 10.43
C GLU A 102 0.65 13.67 11.45
N PRO A 103 1.17 13.80 12.68
CA PRO A 103 1.06 12.72 13.67
C PRO A 103 -0.40 12.33 14.00
N MET A 104 -1.37 13.21 13.73
CA MET A 104 -2.80 12.91 13.92
C MET A 104 -3.37 11.89 12.92
N MET A 105 -2.63 11.55 11.87
CA MET A 105 -3.01 10.49 10.92
C MET A 105 -2.55 9.10 11.38
N TYR A 106 -1.83 9.03 12.50
CA TYR A 106 -1.45 7.80 13.16
C TYR A 106 -2.60 7.37 14.09
N ASP A 107 -3.42 6.42 13.64
CA ASP A 107 -4.44 5.73 14.47
C ASP A 107 -3.78 4.71 15.42
#